data_AF-A0A3D3NHN1-F1
#
_entry.id   AF-A0A3D3NHN1-F1
#
_cell.length_a   1.000
_cell.length_b   1.000
_cell.length_c   1.000
_cell.angle_alpha   90.00
_cell.angle_beta   90.00
_cell.angle_gamma   90.00
#
_symmetry.space_group_name_H-M   'P 1'
#
loop_
_entity.id
_entity.type
_entity.pdbx_description
1 polymer ?
#
loop_
_entity_poly.entity_id
_entity_poly.type
_entity_poly.pdbx_seq_one_letter_code
_entity_poly.pdbx_strand_id
1 'polypeptide(L)' 'LLVVGSSLMVYSGFRFADYAHRQGKPVLAINHGVTRADHLLELKIEGECGAILERLLTLAVRQPD' A
#
# COMPACT_ATOMS: atom_id res chain seq x y z
N LEU A 1 -3.22 6.26 1.67
CA LEU A 1 -1.86 6.09 1.08
C LEU A 1 -1.76 4.65 0.58
N LEU A 2 -1.29 4.44 -0.65
CA LEU A 2 -0.97 3.11 -1.16
C LEU A 2 0.55 2.97 -1.31
N VAL A 3 1.13 1.99 -0.63
CA VAL A 3 2.56 1.64 -0.69
C VAL A 3 2.73 0.47 -1.64
N VAL A 4 3.64 0.56 -2.62
CA VAL A 4 3.81 -0.46 -3.65
C VAL A 4 5.28 -0.87 -3.71
N GLY A 5 5.57 -2.16 -3.53
CA GLY A 5 6.92 -2.74 -3.73
C GLY A 5 8.01 -2.17 -2.82
N SER A 6 7.65 -1.67 -1.63
CA SER A 6 8.61 -1.09 -0.69
C SER A 6 8.48 -1.72 0.69
N SER A 7 9.62 -2.11 1.28
CA SER A 7 9.68 -2.57 2.67
C SER A 7 9.52 -1.44 3.69
N LEU A 8 9.62 -0.18 3.26
CA LEU A 8 9.62 1.01 4.12
C LEU A 8 10.63 0.95 5.29
N MET A 9 11.70 0.15 5.19
CA MET A 9 12.69 0.07 6.27
C MET A 9 13.40 1.43 6.47
N VAL A 10 13.65 2.15 5.37
CA VAL A 10 14.25 3.48 5.38
C VAL A 10 13.21 4.54 5.77
N TYR A 11 13.59 5.41 6.70
CA TYR A 11 12.69 6.41 7.28
C TYR A 11 12.13 7.42 6.25
N SER A 12 12.88 7.72 5.19
CA SER A 12 12.49 8.68 4.16
C SER A 12 11.14 8.33 3.49
N GLY A 13 10.85 7.04 3.33
CA GLY A 13 9.56 6.52 2.88
C GLY A 13 8.58 6.26 4.04
N PHE A 14 9.06 5.62 5.12
CA PHE A 14 8.22 5.27 6.28
C PHE A 14 7.46 6.47 6.88
N ARG A 15 8.09 7.64 6.94
CA ARG A 15 7.49 8.87 7.50
C ARG A 15 6.17 9.26 6.84
N PHE A 16 5.95 8.89 5.58
CA PHE A 16 4.68 9.15 4.90
C PHE A 16 3.56 8.22 5.37
N ALA A 17 3.88 6.94 5.62
CA ALA A 17 2.93 5.98 6.17
C ALA A 17 2.53 6.34 7.61
N ASP A 18 3.52 6.69 8.45
CA ASP A 18 3.28 7.17 9.81
C ASP A 18 2.42 8.44 9.83
N TYR A 19 2.74 9.42 8.98
CA TYR A 19 1.96 10.66 8.86
C TYR A 19 0.52 10.40 8.39
N ALA A 20 0.31 9.55 7.39
CA ALA A 20 -1.03 9.20 6.92
C ALA A 20 -1.85 8.51 8.01
N HIS A 21 -1.27 7.52 8.69
CA HIS A 21 -1.91 6.81 9.81
C HIS A 21 -2.32 7.77 10.94
N ARG A 22 -1.42 8.68 11.34
CA ARG A 22 -1.69 9.72 12.36
C ARG A 22 -2.83 10.66 11.98
N GLN A 23 -3.10 10.86 10.70
CA GLN A 23 -4.25 11.64 10.22
C GLN A 23 -5.55 10.83 10.13
N GLY A 24 -5.55 9.56 10.55
CA GLY A 24 -6.68 8.65 10.36
C GLY A 24 -6.94 8.31 8.89
N LYS A 25 -5.95 8.49 8.00
CA LYS A 25 -6.08 8.11 6.59
C LYS A 25 -5.69 6.63 6.43
N PRO A 26 -6.48 5.85 5.68
CA PRO A 26 -6.13 4.46 5.36
C PRO A 26 -4.72 4.35 4.77
N VAL A 27 -3.95 3.39 5.27
CA VAL A 27 -2.65 3.00 4.73
C VAL A 27 -2.75 1.57 4.24
N LEU A 28 -2.50 1.38 2.95
CA LEU A 28 -2.62 0.10 2.26
C LEU A 28 -1.25 -0.25 1.66
N ALA A 29 -0.93 -1.54 1.54
CA ALA A 29 0.28 -1.97 0.87
C ALA A 29 0.04 -3.10 -0.13
N ILE A 30 0.80 -3.07 -1.23
CA ILE A 30 1.02 -4.20 -2.13
C ILE A 30 2.51 -4.51 -2.07
N ASN A 31 2.89 -5.56 -1.35
CA ASN A 31 4.30 -5.89 -1.16
C ASN A 31 4.46 -7.36 -0.73
N HIS A 32 5.59 -7.97 -1.10
CA HIS A 32 6.02 -9.26 -0.58
C HIS A 32 6.82 -9.11 0.70
N GLY A 33 6.64 -10.06 1.63
CA GLY A 33 7.43 -10.13 2.85
C GLY A 33 7.20 -8.95 3.79
N VAL A 34 8.08 -8.76 4.77
CA VAL A 34 7.88 -7.80 5.87
C VAL A 34 7.97 -6.35 5.38
N THR A 35 7.03 -5.53 5.82
CA THR A 35 7.05 -4.07 5.65
C THR A 35 7.13 -3.44 7.04
N ARG A 36 8.03 -2.46 7.26
CA ARG A 36 8.16 -1.76 8.55
C ARG A 36 6.83 -1.20 9.06
N ALA A 37 5.95 -0.79 8.14
CA ALA A 37 4.64 -0.24 8.43
C ALA A 37 3.54 -1.28 8.62
N ASP A 38 3.81 -2.60 8.66
CA ASP A 38 2.78 -3.65 8.73
C ASP A 38 1.76 -3.41 9.88
N HIS A 39 2.22 -2.89 11.02
CA HIS A 39 1.37 -2.52 12.17
C HIS A 39 0.49 -1.27 11.97
N LEU A 40 0.74 -0.49 10.92
CA LEU A 40 -0.02 0.71 10.54
C LEU A 40 -0.99 0.45 9.37
N LEU A 41 -0.85 -0.70 8.70
CA LEU A 41 -1.63 -1.03 7.52
C LEU A 41 -3.04 -1.47 7.90
N GLU A 42 -4.01 -0.96 7.16
CA GLU A 42 -5.39 -1.45 7.21
C GLU A 42 -5.55 -2.74 6.38
N LEU A 43 -4.82 -2.82 5.27
CA LEU A 43 -4.76 -4.01 4.43
C LEU A 43 -3.40 -4.11 3.75
N LYS A 44 -2.91 -5.34 3.64
CA LYS A 44 -1.75 -5.70 2.84
C LYS A 44 -2.15 -6.79 1.85
N ILE A 45 -1.88 -6.55 0.58
CA ILE A 45 -1.99 -7.57 -0.47
C ILE A 45 -0.58 -8.08 -0.74
N GLU A 46 -0.34 -9.34 -0.44
CA GLU A 46 0.93 -9.99 -0.72
C GLU A 46 0.94 -10.54 -2.14
N GLY A 47 1.96 -10.20 -2.93
CA GLY A 47 2.04 -10.60 -4.32
C GLY A 47 2.91 -9.66 -5.17
N GLU A 48 3.11 -10.06 -6.43
CA GLU A 48 3.84 -9.26 -7.41
C GLU A 48 3.02 -8.00 -7.70
N CYS A 49 3.63 -6.84 -7.50
CA CYS A 49 2.90 -5.59 -7.46
C CYS A 49 2.36 -5.16 -8.83
N GLY A 50 3.06 -5.46 -9.92
CA GLY A 50 2.60 -5.19 -11.29
C GLY A 50 1.30 -5.93 -11.60
N ALA A 51 1.27 -7.25 -11.44
CA ALA A 51 0.12 -8.10 -11.71
C ALA A 51 -1.09 -7.74 -10.84
N ILE A 52 -0.88 -7.39 -9.57
CA ILE A 52 -1.95 -6.93 -8.69
C ILE A 52 -2.50 -5.59 -9.16
N LEU A 53 -1.63 -4.63 -9.51
CA LEU A 53 -2.05 -3.32 -10.00
C LEU A 53 -2.79 -3.42 -11.33
N GLU A 54 -2.33 -4.24 -12.26
CA GLU A 54 -3.05 -4.53 -13.51
C GLU A 54 -4.46 -5.04 -13.23
N ARG A 55 -4.59 -6.03 -12.33
CA ARG A 55 -5.89 -6.54 -11.92
C ARG A 55 -6.76 -5.47 -11.27
N LEU A 56 -6.21 -4.61 -10.42
CA LEU A 56 -6.93 -3.48 -9.83
C LEU A 56 -7.40 -2.50 -10.90
N LEU A 57 -6.59 -2.19 -11.91
CA LEU A 57 -6.99 -1.32 -13.02
C LEU A 57 -8.17 -1.90 -13.80
N THR A 58 -8.20 -3.21 -14.06
CA THR A 58 -9.35 -3.84 -14.74
C THR A 58 -10.66 -3.73 -13.95
N LEU A 59 -10.58 -3.63 -12.62
CA LEU A 59 -11.73 -3.47 -11.73
C LEU A 59 -12.11 -1.99 -11.57
N ALA A 60 -11.13 -1.10 -11.44
CA ALA A 60 -11.35 0.33 -11.24
C ALA A 60 -11.87 1.02 -12.50
N VAL A 61 -11.42 0.59 -13.69
CA VAL A 61 -11.92 1.08 -15.00
C VAL A 61 -13.36 0.61 -15.26
N ARG A 62 -13.90 -0.29 -14.43
CA ARG A 62 -15.31 -0.73 -14.45
C ARG A 62 -16.23 0.07 -13.52
N GLN A 63 -15.83 1.22 -12.96
CA GLN A 63 -16.82 2.16 -12.42
C GLN A 63 -17.45 2.97 -13.57
N PRO A 64 -18.69 2.69 -13.99
CA PRO A 64 -19.53 3.71 -14.60
C PRO A 64 -19.88 4.78 -13.55
N ASP A 65 -20.21 5.98 -14.04
CA ASP A 65 -20.54 7.20 -13.28
C ASP A 65 -21.30 7.01 -11.96
#